data_AF-A0A132ABF6-F1
#
_entry.id   AF-A0A132ABF6-F1
#
_cell.length_a   1.000
_cell.length_b   1.000
_cell.length_c   1.000
_cell.angle_alpha   90.00
_cell.angle_beta   90.00
_cell.angle_gamma   90.00
#
_symmetry.space_group_name_H-M   'P 1'
#
loop_
_entity.id
_entity.type
_entity.pdbx_description
1 polymer ?
#
loop_
_entity_poly.entity_id
_entity_poly.type
_entity_poly.pdbx_seq_one_letter_code
_entity_poly.pdbx_strand_id
1 'polypeptide(L)'
;MLLPMLSIYQEYVRNHHFSLQVLAECKQREKFANMLRRLEEKPIIQGRTLETFLTYPMHQVPRYIITLHELLAHTPHNHVERKSLENARMKLEELSRVII
;
A
#
# COMPACT_ATOMS: atom_id res chain seq x y z
N MET A 1 -10.93 -15.69 1.75
CA MET A 1 -9.46 -15.79 1.83
C MET A 1 -8.85 -14.53 1.22
N LEU A 2 -8.07 -13.76 1.99
CA LEU A 2 -7.32 -12.59 1.50
C LEU A 2 -5.99 -12.96 0.79
N LEU A 3 -5.62 -14.24 0.80
CA LEU A 3 -4.36 -14.77 0.26
C LEU A 3 -4.05 -14.38 -1.20
N PRO A 4 -4.99 -14.42 -2.17
CA PRO A 4 -4.68 -14.03 -3.56
C PRO A 4 -4.38 -12.54 -3.72
N MET A 5 -4.93 -11.69 -2.85
CA MET A 5 -4.66 -10.25 -2.88
C MET A 5 -3.24 -9.96 -2.39
N LEU A 6 -2.72 -10.78 -1.48
CA LEU A 6 -1.42 -10.56 -0.83
C LEU A 6 -0.24 -10.89 -1.75
N SER A 7 -0.35 -11.90 -2.62
CA SER A 7 0.70 -12.21 -3.61
C SER A 7 0.88 -11.06 -4.61
N ILE A 8 -0.22 -10.42 -5.02
CA ILE A 8 -0.21 -9.25 -5.90
C ILE A 8 0.50 -8.07 -5.22
N TYR A 9 0.26 -7.85 -3.92
CA TYR A 9 0.95 -6.80 -3.15
C TYR A 9 2.45 -7.08 -3.02
N GLN A 10 2.85 -8.34 -2.77
CA GLN A 10 4.27 -8.72 -2.74
C GLN A 10 4.98 -8.37 -4.05
N GLU A 11 4.38 -8.74 -5.18
CA GLU A 11 4.95 -8.45 -6.49
C GLU A 11 5.02 -6.94 -6.76
N TYR A 12 3.98 -6.20 -6.36
CA TYR A 12 3.98 -4.74 -6.46
C TYR A 12 5.12 -4.10 -5.65
N VAL A 13 5.28 -4.50 -4.39
CA VAL A 13 6.33 -3.97 -3.51
C VAL A 13 7.72 -4.29 -4.06
N ARG A 14 7.94 -5.53 -4.50
CA ARG A 14 9.20 -5.97 -5.10
C ARG A 14 9.56 -5.17 -6.35
N ASN A 15 8.58 -4.84 -7.18
CA ASN A 15 8.77 -4.11 -8.44
C ASN A 15 8.65 -2.59 -8.29
N HIS A 16 8.43 -2.06 -7.08
CA HIS A 16 8.16 -0.63 -6.89
C HIS A 16 9.32 0.25 -7.33
N HIS A 17 10.56 -0.12 -6.96
CA HIS A 17 11.75 0.64 -7.37
C HIS A 17 11.90 0.69 -8.89
N PHE A 18 11.76 -0.46 -9.55
CA PHE A 18 11.81 -0.54 -11.01
C PHE A 18 10.69 0.29 -11.67
N SER A 19 9.49 0.26 -11.10
CA SER A 19 8.36 1.06 -11.59
C SER A 19 8.65 2.56 -11.52
N LEU A 20 9.33 3.03 -10.47
CA LEU A 20 9.74 4.43 -10.36
C LEU A 20 10.86 4.80 -11.35
N GLN A 21 11.79 3.88 -11.64
CA GLN A 21 12.82 4.09 -12.68
C GLN A 21 12.18 4.25 -14.06
N VAL A 22 11.27 3.34 -14.43
CA VAL A 22 10.53 3.42 -15.70
C VAL A 22 9.71 4.71 -15.77
N LEU A 23 9.07 5.14 -14.67
CA LEU A 23 8.37 6.42 -14.64
C LEU A 23 9.31 7.61 -14.87
N ALA A 24 10.50 7.60 -14.29
CA ALA A 24 11.51 8.63 -14.51
C ALA A 24 11.95 8.70 -15.99
N GLU A 25 12.14 7.55 -16.64
CA GLU A 25 12.41 7.47 -18.08
C GLU A 25 11.23 7.98 -18.92
N CYS A 26 10.00 7.61 -18.57
CA CYS A 26 8.80 8.10 -19.25
C CYS A 26 8.66 9.62 -19.13
N LYS A 27 9.03 10.21 -17.98
CA LYS A 27 9.01 11.67 -17.77
C LYS A 27 10.01 12.43 -18.65
N GLN A 28 11.03 11.77 -19.22
CA GLN A 28 11.92 12.39 -20.22
C GLN A 28 11.25 12.58 -21.58
N ARG A 29 10.14 11.88 -21.85
CA ARG A 29 9.40 11.98 -23.11
C ARG A 29 8.35 13.09 -23.00
N GLU A 30 8.52 14.18 -23.75
CA GLU A 30 7.64 15.35 -23.67
C GLU A 30 6.14 15.03 -23.76
N LYS A 31 5.75 14.13 -24.67
CA LYS A 31 4.35 13.72 -24.84
C LYS A 31 3.76 13.12 -23.55
N PHE A 32 4.54 12.26 -22.88
CA PHE A 32 4.11 11.64 -21.63
C PHE A 32 4.13 12.66 -20.48
N ALA A 33 5.19 13.47 -20.37
CA ALA A 33 5.31 14.49 -19.34
C ALA A 33 4.16 15.51 -19.38
N ASN A 34 3.79 15.98 -20.58
CA ASN A 34 2.68 16.92 -20.76
C ASN A 34 1.32 16.28 -20.44
N MET A 35 1.12 15.02 -20.83
CA MET A 35 -0.08 14.27 -20.46
C MET A 35 -0.19 14.10 -18.94
N LEU A 36 0.90 13.69 -18.29
CA LEU A 36 0.95 13.45 -16.85
C LEU A 36 0.68 14.74 -16.08
N ARG A 37 1.32 15.86 -16.45
CA ARG A 37 1.08 17.17 -15.82
C ARG A 37 -0.39 17.58 -15.86
N ARG A 38 -1.04 17.42 -17.03
CA ARG A 38 -2.49 17.69 -17.19
C ARG A 38 -3.37 16.80 -16.31
N LEU A 39 -2.94 15.58 -16.00
CA LEU A 39 -3.67 14.70 -15.10
C LEU A 39 -3.47 15.11 -13.64
N GLU A 40 -2.24 15.45 -13.25
CA GLU A 40 -1.87 15.87 -11.89
C GLU A 40 -2.47 17.23 -11.50
N GLU A 41 -2.72 18.12 -12.46
CA GLU A 41 -3.41 19.42 -12.27
C GLU A 41 -4.91 19.29 -11.96
N LYS A 42 -5.51 18.10 -12.13
CA LYS A 42 -6.94 17.92 -11.85
C LYS A 42 -7.22 18.12 -10.35
N PRO A 43 -8.25 18.89 -9.95
CA PRO A 43 -8.54 19.16 -8.53
C PRO A 43 -8.70 17.90 -7.66
N ILE A 44 -9.26 16.81 -8.24
CA ILE A 44 -9.43 15.52 -7.56
C ILE A 44 -8.10 14.87 -7.13
N ILE A 45 -7.00 15.22 -7.80
CA ILE A 45 -5.66 14.70 -7.50
C ILE A 45 -5.02 15.43 -6.32
N GLN A 46 -5.53 16.61 -5.94
CA GLN A 46 -5.10 17.36 -4.77
C GLN A 46 -3.59 17.66 -4.77
N GLY A 47 -3.03 17.94 -5.95
CA GLY A 47 -1.60 18.27 -6.11
C GLY A 47 -0.63 17.11 -5.90
N ARG A 48 -1.12 15.87 -5.81
CA ARG A 48 -0.29 14.68 -5.66
C ARG A 48 0.27 14.22 -6.99
N THR A 49 1.51 13.72 -6.98
CA THR A 49 2.13 13.16 -8.17
C THR A 49 1.76 11.69 -8.36
N LEU A 50 1.96 11.17 -9.57
CA LEU A 50 1.84 9.72 -9.82
C LEU A 50 2.78 8.91 -8.91
N GLU A 51 4.00 9.38 -8.65
CA GLU A 51 4.91 8.74 -7.68
C GLU A 51 4.24 8.57 -6.31
N THR A 52 3.56 9.62 -5.84
CA THR A 52 2.87 9.59 -4.54
C THR A 52 1.86 8.45 -4.50
N PHE A 53 1.02 8.32 -5.53
CA PHE A 53 0.05 7.22 -5.59
C PHE A 53 0.72 5.84 -5.68
N LEU A 54 1.84 5.73 -6.39
CA LEU A 54 2.59 4.47 -6.46
C LEU A 54 3.18 4.05 -5.12
N THR A 55 3.40 4.99 -4.17
CA THR A 55 3.83 4.63 -2.81
C THR A 55 2.70 4.11 -1.91
N TYR A 56 1.44 4.31 -2.27
CA TYR A 56 0.32 3.96 -1.38
C TYR A 56 0.24 2.46 -1.06
N PRO A 57 0.39 1.54 -2.03
CA PRO A 57 0.40 0.11 -1.73
C PRO A 57 1.58 -0.33 -0.85
N MET A 58 2.71 0.40 -0.88
CA MET A 58 3.88 0.12 -0.03
C MET A 58 3.55 0.24 1.46
N HIS A 59 2.72 1.22 1.81
CA HIS A 59 2.38 1.53 3.20
C HIS A 59 1.12 0.82 3.71
N GLN A 60 0.36 0.19 2.81
CA GLN A 60 -0.95 -0.37 3.15
C GLN A 60 -0.86 -1.53 4.16
N VAL A 61 0.09 -2.46 3.96
CA VAL A 61 0.29 -3.61 4.87
C VAL A 61 0.75 -3.14 6.26
N PRO A 62 1.80 -2.29 6.39
CA PRO A 62 2.15 -1.68 7.68
C PRO A 62 0.98 -0.96 8.35
N ARG A 63 0.18 -0.21 7.59
CA ARG A 63 -0.98 0.50 8.13
C ARG A 63 -2.01 -0.45 8.73
N TYR A 64 -2.33 -1.56 8.06
CA TYR A 64 -3.25 -2.55 8.63
C TYR A 64 -2.74 -3.17 9.93
N ILE A 65 -1.43 -3.40 10.05
CA ILE A 65 -0.83 -3.92 11.30
C ILE A 65 -1.00 -2.90 12.43
N ILE A 66 -0.73 -1.62 12.17
CA ILE A 66 -0.92 -0.54 13.16
C ILE A 66 -2.39 -0.43 13.56
N THR A 67 -3.30 -0.39 12.59
CA THR A 67 -4.74 -0.32 12.84
C THR A 67 -5.24 -1.51 13.66
N LEU A 68 -4.76 -2.73 13.37
CA LEU A 68 -5.13 -3.91 14.17
C LEU A 68 -4.55 -3.88 15.57
N HIS A 69 -3.35 -3.34 15.76
CA HIS A 69 -2.79 -3.10 17.09
C HIS A 69 -3.66 -2.14 17.90
N GLU A 70 -4.02 -0.99 17.33
CA GLU A 70 -4.88 0.00 17.99
C GLU A 70 -6.26 -0.56 18.29
N LEU A 71 -6.86 -1.28 17.34
CA LEU A 71 -8.17 -1.90 17.53
C LEU A 71 -8.13 -2.95 18.65
N LEU A 72 -7.09 -3.78 18.69
CA LEU A 72 -6.91 -4.77 19.77
C LEU A 72 -6.67 -4.10 21.12
N ALA A 73 -5.96 -2.97 21.18
CA ALA A 73 -5.76 -2.23 22.43
C ALA A 73 -7.10 -1.76 23.04
N HIS A 74 -8.11 -1.50 22.20
CA HIS A 74 -9.43 -1.04 22.62
C HIS A 74 -10.51 -2.15 22.62
N THR A 75 -10.15 -3.39 22.32
CA THR A 75 -11.10 -4.52 22.29
C THR A 75 -11.04 -5.30 23.62
N PRO A 76 -12.13 -5.45 24.38
CA PRO A 76 -12.12 -6.24 25.63
C PRO A 76 -11.67 -7.70 25.44
N HIS A 77 -11.03 -8.29 26.45
CA HIS A 77 -10.55 -9.68 26.40
C HIS A 77 -11.64 -10.73 26.17
N ASN A 78 -12.86 -10.47 26.60
CA ASN A 78 -14.03 -11.33 26.45
C ASN A 78 -14.83 -11.05 25.17
N HIS A 79 -14.39 -10.11 24.32
CA HIS A 79 -15.09 -9.77 23.08
C HIS A 79 -15.00 -10.93 22.08
N VAL A 80 -16.12 -11.26 21.44
CA VAL A 80 -16.24 -12.42 20.53
C VAL A 80 -15.23 -12.37 19.37
N GLU A 81 -14.91 -11.18 18.87
CA GLU A 81 -13.95 -10.99 17.76
C GLU A 81 -12.48 -10.89 18.18
N ARG A 82 -12.17 -10.86 19.49
CA ARG A 82 -10.79 -10.64 19.94
C ARG A 82 -9.82 -11.66 19.33
N LYS A 83 -10.18 -12.94 19.36
CA LYS A 83 -9.35 -14.02 18.79
C LYS A 83 -9.21 -13.88 17.27
N SER A 84 -10.27 -13.47 16.57
CA SER A 84 -10.22 -13.19 15.13
C SER A 84 -9.25 -12.07 14.80
N LEU A 85 -9.27 -10.99 15.58
CA LEU A 85 -8.38 -9.83 15.43
C LEU A 85 -6.92 -10.18 15.72
N GLU A 86 -6.64 -10.94 16.78
CA GLU A 86 -5.29 -11.42 17.10
C GLU A 86 -4.73 -12.30 15.98
N ASN A 87 -5.56 -13.21 15.45
CA ASN A 87 -5.19 -14.04 14.30
C ASN A 87 -4.93 -13.22 13.03
N ALA A 88 -5.75 -12.21 12.75
CA ALA A 88 -5.56 -11.32 11.61
C ALA A 88 -4.24 -10.54 11.71
N ARG A 89 -3.94 -10.02 12.90
CA ARG A 89 -2.68 -9.31 13.19
C ARG A 89 -1.48 -10.22 12.97
N MET A 90 -1.45 -11.41 13.57
CA MET A 90 -0.33 -12.34 13.42
C MET A 90 -0.08 -12.71 11.96
N LYS A 91 -1.14 -12.97 11.18
CA LYS A 91 -1.00 -13.27 9.75
C LYS A 91 -0.38 -12.10 8.98
N LEU A 92 -0.82 -10.87 9.24
CA LEU A 92 -0.27 -9.68 8.58
C LEU A 92 1.18 -9.40 8.98
N GLU A 93 1.54 -9.62 10.23
CA GLU A 93 2.93 -9.51 10.70
C GLU A 93 3.84 -10.54 10.01
N GLU A 94 3.42 -11.81 9.94
CA GLU A 94 4.14 -12.86 9.22
C GLU A 94 4.34 -12.48 7.74
N LEU A 95 3.29 -11.96 7.09
CA LEU A 95 3.36 -11.50 5.70
C LEU A 95 4.32 -10.33 5.52
N SER A 96 4.33 -9.37 6.45
CA SER A 96 5.23 -8.22 6.38
C SER A 96 6.70 -8.62 6.39
N ARG A 97 7.07 -9.69 7.11
CA ARG A 97 8.43 -10.23 7.16
C ARG A 97 8.89 -10.86 5.84
N VAL A 98 7.97 -11.23 4.96
CA VAL A 98 8.29 -11.81 3.64
C VAL A 98 8.36 -10.72 2.56
N ILE A 99 7.73 -9.57 2.81
CA ILE A 99 7.66 -8.43 1.88
C ILE A 99 8.85 -7.47 2.03
N ILE A 100 9.32 -7.29 3.27
CA ILE A 100 10.50 -6.47 3.64
C ILE A 100 11.76 -7.31 3.53
#